data_AF-A0A9Q0XLV6-F1
#
_entry.id   AF-A0A9Q0XLV6-F1
#
_cell.length_a   1.000
_cell.length_b   1.000
_cell.length_c   1.000
_cell.angle_alpha   90.00
_cell.angle_beta   90.00
_cell.angle_gamma   90.00
#
_symmetry.space_group_name_H-M   'P 1'
#
loop_
_entity.id
_entity.type
_entity.pdbx_description
1 polymer ?
#
loop_
_entity_poly.entity_id
_entity_poly.type
_entity_poly.pdbx_seq_one_letter_code
_entity_poly.pdbx_strand_id
1 'polypeptide(L)'
;MNRIRIHVLPSSRGRLTPVPRQQEALSCAFAHRPCSQPRLEGHDFCIKHILEDRNAPFKQCSYISTKNGKRCPNAAPKPEKKEGISFCAEHARRNALALQAQMKKSNPSPVRESLLCQLSSYTKTDLGSQSAEASRSEASRILDEDSWSDGEQEPLTVDQTWRGDPDSEADSIDSDQEDPLKHAGVYTAEEVALIMREKLIRLQSLYIDQFKRLQHL
;
A
#
# COMPACT_ATOMS: atom_id res chain seq x y z
N MET A 1 50.19 -0.34 -48.02
CA MET A 1 50.32 -0.70 -46.59
C MET A 1 49.09 -0.18 -45.84
N ASN A 2 48.73 -0.81 -44.72
CA ASN A 2 47.89 -0.35 -43.59
C ASN A 2 47.11 -1.54 -43.00
N ARG A 3 47.70 -2.24 -42.03
CA ARG A 3 47.07 -3.36 -41.31
C ARG A 3 46.60 -2.86 -39.94
N ILE A 4 45.29 -2.90 -39.70
CA ILE A 4 44.71 -2.57 -38.39
C ILE A 4 45.03 -3.71 -37.41
N ARG A 5 45.77 -3.42 -36.34
CA ARG A 5 46.04 -4.35 -35.24
C ARG A 5 44.93 -4.23 -34.20
N ILE A 6 44.03 -5.22 -34.13
CA ILE A 6 43.09 -5.34 -33.02
C ILE A 6 43.84 -5.94 -31.83
N HIS A 7 44.10 -5.13 -30.80
CA HIS A 7 44.60 -5.62 -29.52
C HIS A 7 43.43 -6.23 -28.72
N VAL A 8 43.35 -7.56 -28.71
CA VAL A 8 42.48 -8.27 -27.77
C VAL A 8 43.15 -8.25 -26.39
N LEU A 9 42.57 -7.51 -25.46
CA LEU A 9 43.01 -7.51 -24.06
C LEU A 9 42.78 -8.92 -23.47
N PRO A 10 43.70 -9.45 -22.64
CA PRO A 10 43.49 -10.73 -21.98
C PRO A 10 42.25 -10.65 -21.08
N SER A 11 41.26 -11.49 -21.34
CA SER A 11 40.13 -11.67 -20.42
C SER A 11 40.66 -12.20 -19.09
N SER A 12 40.66 -11.34 -18.08
CA SER A 12 40.99 -11.72 -16.72
C SER A 12 39.94 -12.70 -16.24
N ARG A 13 40.30 -14.00 -16.22
CA ARG A 13 39.54 -15.03 -15.49
C ARG A 13 39.65 -14.71 -14.00
N GLY A 14 38.81 -13.79 -13.55
CA GLY A 14 38.59 -13.51 -12.14
C GLY A 14 38.30 -14.82 -11.44
N ARG A 15 39.10 -15.13 -10.42
CA ARG A 15 38.86 -16.26 -9.53
C ARG A 15 37.53 -15.99 -8.82
N LEU A 16 36.44 -16.54 -9.35
CA LEU A 16 35.16 -16.55 -8.67
C LEU A 16 35.41 -17.13 -7.26
N THR A 17 35.07 -16.35 -6.25
CA THR A 17 34.95 -16.88 -4.90
C THR A 17 33.97 -18.05 -4.95
N PRO A 18 34.22 -19.17 -4.26
CA PRO A 18 33.22 -20.21 -4.14
C PRO A 18 31.99 -19.60 -3.50
N VAL A 19 30.92 -19.41 -4.28
CA VAL A 19 29.59 -19.14 -3.72
C VAL A 19 29.34 -20.26 -2.72
N PRO A 20 29.01 -19.95 -1.44
CA PRO A 20 28.68 -20.99 -0.48
C PRO A 20 27.61 -21.86 -1.11
N ARG A 21 27.85 -23.17 -1.22
CA ARG A 21 26.81 -24.11 -1.67
C ARG A 21 25.59 -23.83 -0.80
N GLN A 22 24.54 -23.28 -1.41
CA GLN A 22 23.23 -23.23 -0.76
C GLN A 22 22.92 -24.68 -0.43
N GLN A 23 22.88 -24.99 0.87
CA GLN A 23 22.63 -26.35 1.33
C GLN A 23 21.30 -26.77 0.73
N GLU A 24 21.29 -27.84 -0.07
CA GLU A 24 20.06 -28.36 -0.66
C GLU A 24 19.05 -28.54 0.47
N ALA A 25 17.91 -27.84 0.37
CA ALA A 25 16.99 -27.69 1.48
C ALA A 25 16.48 -29.07 1.90
N LEU A 26 17.06 -29.61 2.98
CA LEU A 26 16.86 -30.98 3.41
C LEU A 26 15.36 -31.23 3.60
N SER A 27 14.85 -32.31 3.03
CA SER A 27 13.43 -32.64 3.09
C SER A 27 13.03 -33.10 4.49
N CYS A 28 11.81 -32.77 4.89
CA CYS A 28 11.20 -33.12 6.18
C CYS A 28 11.30 -34.61 6.51
N ALA A 29 11.84 -34.93 7.69
CA ALA A 29 12.06 -36.29 8.20
C ALA A 29 10.80 -36.96 8.78
N PHE A 30 9.61 -36.72 8.19
CA PHE A 30 8.37 -37.28 8.71
C PHE A 30 8.29 -38.79 8.46
N ALA A 31 8.26 -39.57 9.54
CA ALA A 31 8.43 -41.03 9.48
C ALA A 31 7.22 -41.79 8.88
N HIS A 32 5.99 -41.28 9.06
CA HIS A 32 4.80 -42.00 8.60
C HIS A 32 4.60 -41.97 7.07
N ARG A 33 5.01 -40.89 6.39
CA ARG A 33 4.99 -40.75 4.93
C ARG A 33 6.07 -39.80 4.44
N PRO A 34 6.71 -40.05 3.28
CA PRO A 34 7.73 -39.16 2.74
C PRO A 34 7.16 -37.76 2.49
N CYS A 35 7.86 -36.73 3.00
CA CYS A 35 7.45 -35.34 2.87
C CYS A 35 8.56 -34.53 2.19
N SER A 36 8.31 -34.12 0.94
CA SER A 36 9.24 -33.32 0.13
C SER A 36 9.30 -31.82 0.51
N GLN A 37 8.60 -31.41 1.57
CA GLN A 37 8.65 -30.03 2.04
C GLN A 37 9.99 -29.75 2.72
N PRO A 38 10.55 -28.53 2.58
CA PRO A 38 11.80 -28.16 3.23
C PRO A 38 11.66 -28.19 4.75
N ARG A 39 12.74 -28.60 5.43
CA ARG A 39 12.91 -28.44 6.88
C ARG A 39 12.85 -26.97 7.28
N LEU A 40 12.38 -26.72 8.50
CA LEU A 40 12.61 -25.43 9.16
C LEU A 40 14.06 -25.34 9.63
N GLU A 41 14.62 -24.14 9.66
CA GLU A 41 15.98 -23.90 10.13
C GLU A 41 16.15 -24.43 11.56
N GLY A 42 17.18 -25.27 11.78
CA GLY A 42 17.44 -25.91 13.07
C GLY A 42 16.55 -27.12 13.43
N HIS A 43 15.61 -27.53 12.58
CA HIS A 43 14.67 -28.64 12.86
C HIS A 43 14.63 -29.70 11.74
N ASP A 44 14.29 -30.94 12.11
CA ASP A 44 14.17 -32.04 11.14
C ASP A 44 12.83 -32.09 10.38
N PHE A 45 11.91 -31.17 10.67
CA PHE A 45 10.54 -31.17 10.16
C PHE A 45 10.17 -29.86 9.45
N CYS A 46 9.25 -29.94 8.49
CA CYS A 46 8.64 -28.77 7.87
C CYS A 46 7.55 -28.18 8.79
N ILE A 47 7.08 -26.96 8.49
CA ILE A 47 6.03 -26.26 9.26
C ILE A 47 4.72 -27.05 9.47
N LYS A 48 4.43 -28.06 8.64
CA LYS A 48 3.25 -28.94 8.79
C LYS A 48 3.48 -30.06 9.81
N HIS A 49 4.71 -30.54 9.96
CA HIS A 49 5.08 -31.67 10.83
C HIS A 49 5.91 -31.26 12.05
N ILE A 50 6.22 -29.97 12.22
CA ILE A 50 6.99 -29.44 13.36
C ILE A 50 6.35 -29.70 14.74
N LEU A 51 5.07 -30.09 14.78
CA LEU A 51 4.39 -30.48 16.02
C LEU A 51 4.75 -31.91 16.49
N GLU A 52 5.38 -32.73 15.63
CA GLU A 52 5.96 -34.03 16.02
C GLU A 52 7.27 -33.86 16.81
N ASP A 53 7.99 -32.76 16.57
CA ASP A 53 9.23 -32.43 17.28
C ASP A 53 8.90 -31.86 18.67
N ARG A 54 9.14 -32.68 19.70
CA ARG A 54 8.94 -32.28 21.11
C ARG A 54 9.89 -31.17 21.56
N ASN A 55 11.06 -31.06 20.94
CA ASN A 55 12.08 -30.06 21.23
C ASN A 55 11.83 -28.75 20.47
N ALA A 56 10.94 -28.74 19.47
CA ALA A 56 10.65 -27.54 18.70
C ALA A 56 9.98 -26.44 19.54
N PRO A 57 10.32 -25.16 19.29
CA PRO A 57 9.66 -24.01 19.90
C PRO A 57 8.30 -23.74 19.24
N PHE A 58 7.49 -24.77 18.98
CA PHE A 58 6.16 -24.68 18.37
C PHE A 58 5.12 -25.41 19.23
N LYS A 59 3.90 -24.87 19.25
CA LYS A 59 2.69 -25.48 19.84
C LYS A 59 1.53 -25.37 18.88
N GLN A 60 0.46 -26.15 19.08
CA GLN A 60 -0.75 -26.00 18.26
C GLN A 60 -1.33 -24.58 18.40
N CYS A 61 -1.77 -24.00 17.28
CA CYS A 61 -2.41 -22.69 17.23
C CYS A 61 -3.62 -22.61 18.19
N SER A 62 -3.67 -21.55 18.99
CA SER A 62 -4.69 -21.33 20.01
C SER A 62 -6.02 -20.79 19.46
N TYR A 63 -6.11 -20.51 18.16
CA TYR A 63 -7.36 -20.08 17.52
C TYR A 63 -8.39 -21.21 17.49
N ILE A 64 -9.62 -20.88 17.89
CA ILE A 64 -10.81 -21.73 17.79
C ILE A 64 -11.69 -21.17 16.67
N SER A 65 -12.06 -22.01 15.71
CA SER A 65 -12.90 -21.60 14.59
C SER A 65 -14.36 -21.46 15.01
N THR A 66 -14.96 -20.30 14.73
CA THR A 66 -16.38 -20.01 15.01
C THR A 66 -17.34 -20.91 14.24
N LYS A 67 -16.92 -21.49 13.10
CA LYS A 67 -17.77 -22.35 12.26
C LYS A 67 -17.92 -23.78 12.76
N ASN A 68 -16.97 -24.29 13.54
CA ASN A 68 -16.91 -25.71 13.91
C ASN A 68 -16.42 -25.98 15.35
N GLY A 69 -16.09 -24.95 16.12
CA GLY A 69 -15.60 -25.07 17.50
C GLY A 69 -14.23 -25.74 17.65
N LYS A 70 -13.55 -26.13 16.56
CA LYS A 70 -12.29 -26.86 16.60
C LYS A 70 -11.10 -25.89 16.65
N ARG A 71 -10.06 -26.27 17.40
CA ARG A 71 -8.77 -25.57 17.37
C ARG A 71 -8.09 -25.74 16.01
N CYS A 72 -7.43 -24.70 15.56
CA CYS A 72 -6.63 -24.73 14.34
C CYS A 72 -5.51 -25.78 14.47
N PRO A 73 -5.31 -26.70 13.50
CA PRO A 73 -4.28 -27.73 13.57
C PRO A 73 -2.86 -27.20 13.31
N ASN A 74 -2.72 -25.99 12.75
CA ASN A 74 -1.42 -25.45 12.33
C ASN A 74 -0.51 -25.13 13.52
N ALA A 75 0.80 -25.27 13.32
CA ALA A 75 1.81 -24.89 14.28
C ALA A 75 1.86 -23.36 14.50
N ALA A 76 2.16 -22.96 15.74
CA ALA A 76 2.32 -21.59 16.18
C ALA A 76 3.59 -21.48 17.06
N PRO A 77 4.46 -20.47 16.86
CA PRO A 77 5.68 -20.33 17.67
C PRO A 77 5.38 -20.19 19.16
N LYS A 78 6.14 -20.87 20.02
CA LYS A 78 6.07 -20.68 21.48
C LYS A 78 6.71 -19.32 21.79
N PRO A 79 6.00 -18.38 22.44
CA PRO A 79 6.63 -17.16 22.93
C PRO A 79 7.59 -17.50 24.09
N GLU A 80 8.77 -16.90 24.08
CA GLU A 80 9.80 -17.00 25.14
C GLU A 80 9.24 -16.67 26.54
N LYS A 81 8.21 -15.80 26.61
CA LYS A 81 7.55 -15.43 27.85
C LYS A 81 6.34 -16.34 28.12
N LYS A 82 6.41 -17.00 29.28
CA LYS A 82 5.49 -18.01 29.83
C LYS A 82 4.01 -17.69 29.57
N GLU A 83 3.27 -18.66 29.03
CA GLU A 83 1.81 -18.65 28.80
C GLU A 83 1.21 -17.54 27.91
N GLY A 84 1.96 -17.06 26.91
CA GLY A 84 1.34 -16.29 25.81
C GLY A 84 0.41 -17.15 24.93
N ILE A 85 -0.79 -16.64 24.61
CA ILE A 85 -1.64 -17.16 23.53
C ILE A 85 -0.85 -17.04 22.22
N SER A 86 -0.74 -18.13 21.46
CA SER A 86 0.01 -18.12 20.20
C SER A 86 -0.84 -18.59 19.03
N PHE A 87 -0.64 -17.90 17.90
CA PHE A 87 -1.37 -18.11 16.66
C PHE A 87 -0.41 -18.51 15.54
N CYS A 88 -0.84 -19.40 14.65
CA CYS A 88 -0.12 -19.66 13.40
C CYS A 88 -0.09 -18.39 12.54
N ALA A 89 0.85 -18.27 11.61
CA ALA A 89 1.08 -17.04 10.82
C ALA A 89 -0.19 -16.44 10.18
N GLU A 90 -1.13 -17.29 9.75
CA GLU A 90 -2.44 -16.91 9.23
C GLU A 90 -3.34 -16.25 10.29
N HIS A 91 -3.47 -16.88 11.46
CA HIS A 91 -4.29 -16.36 12.56
C HIS A 91 -3.64 -15.18 13.30
N ALA A 92 -2.30 -15.12 13.35
CA ALA A 92 -1.56 -13.96 13.84
C ALA A 92 -1.87 -12.72 12.98
N ARG A 93 -1.84 -12.88 11.64
CA ARG A 93 -2.19 -11.81 10.70
C ARG A 93 -3.65 -11.36 10.86
N ARG A 94 -4.60 -12.29 10.95
CA ARG A 94 -6.02 -11.96 11.21
C ARG A 94 -6.22 -11.25 12.54
N ASN A 95 -5.54 -11.68 13.60
CA ASN A 95 -5.64 -11.06 14.91
C ASN A 95 -5.06 -9.63 14.91
N ALA A 96 -3.92 -9.41 14.25
CA ALA A 96 -3.33 -8.08 14.09
C ALA A 96 -4.26 -7.11 13.34
N LEU A 97 -4.87 -7.54 12.22
CA LEU A 97 -5.88 -6.76 11.50
C LEU A 97 -7.13 -6.51 12.38
N ALA A 98 -7.56 -7.53 13.12
CA ALA A 98 -8.56 -7.46 14.19
C ALA A 98 -8.34 -6.26 15.14
N LEU A 99 -7.15 -6.23 15.75
CA LEU A 99 -6.76 -5.19 16.71
C LEU A 99 -6.64 -3.81 16.05
N GLN A 100 -6.01 -3.71 14.87
CA GLN A 100 -5.92 -2.44 14.13
C GLN A 100 -7.29 -1.85 13.78
N ALA A 101 -8.26 -2.68 13.40
CA ALA A 101 -9.62 -2.24 13.10
C ALA A 101 -10.33 -1.69 14.35
N GLN A 102 -10.11 -2.28 15.53
CA GLN A 102 -10.65 -1.76 16.79
C GLN A 102 -9.98 -0.44 17.19
N MET A 103 -8.65 -0.33 17.08
CA MET A 103 -7.92 0.91 17.39
C MET A 103 -8.35 2.09 16.50
N LYS A 104 -8.70 1.83 15.22
CA LYS A 104 -9.28 2.85 14.33
C LYS A 104 -10.70 3.29 14.73
N LYS A 105 -11.43 2.45 15.45
CA LYS A 105 -12.82 2.72 15.89
C LYS A 105 -12.87 3.46 17.23
N SER A 106 -11.86 3.27 18.09
CA SER A 106 -11.76 3.89 19.42
C SER A 106 -10.95 5.20 19.45
N ASN A 107 -10.47 5.68 18.31
CA ASN A 107 -9.56 6.82 18.23
C ASN A 107 -10.08 7.87 17.23
N PRO A 108 -10.98 8.79 17.66
CA PRO A 108 -11.26 10.03 16.93
C PRO A 108 -9.97 10.87 16.93
N SER A 109 -9.14 10.64 15.92
CA SER A 109 -7.70 10.87 15.99
C SER A 109 -7.29 12.32 16.30
N PRO A 110 -6.23 12.54 17.11
CA PRO A 110 -5.64 13.87 17.34
C PRO A 110 -5.11 14.55 16.07
N VAL A 111 -5.08 13.87 14.92
CA VAL A 111 -4.88 14.49 13.60
C VAL A 111 -5.97 15.53 13.30
N ARG A 112 -7.24 15.31 13.73
CA ARG A 112 -8.31 16.31 13.60
C ARG A 112 -8.01 17.56 14.42
N GLU A 113 -7.61 17.39 15.67
CA GLU A 113 -7.29 18.49 16.60
C GLU A 113 -6.03 19.23 16.15
N SER A 114 -5.02 18.51 15.66
CA SER A 114 -3.81 19.09 15.06
C SER A 114 -4.12 19.90 13.80
N LEU A 115 -4.99 19.41 12.89
CA LEU A 115 -5.45 20.16 11.72
C LEU A 115 -6.25 21.41 12.11
N LEU A 116 -7.15 21.33 13.10
CA LEU A 116 -7.88 22.49 13.61
C LEU A 116 -6.95 23.53 14.26
N CYS A 117 -5.91 23.08 14.95
CA CYS A 117 -4.87 23.94 15.52
C CYS A 117 -4.00 24.60 14.43
N GLN A 118 -3.67 23.87 13.35
CA GLN A 118 -2.98 24.42 12.19
C GLN A 118 -3.84 25.44 11.44
N LEU A 119 -5.14 25.17 11.21
CA LEU A 119 -6.05 26.09 10.52
C LEU A 119 -6.30 27.38 11.32
N SER A 120 -6.41 27.30 12.64
CA SER A 120 -6.63 28.47 13.51
C SER A 120 -5.40 29.37 13.70
N SER A 121 -4.24 28.99 13.15
CA SER A 121 -3.08 29.88 13.03
C SER A 121 -3.14 30.80 11.80
N TYR A 122 -3.69 30.32 10.67
CA TYR A 122 -3.86 31.11 9.44
C TYR A 122 -4.95 32.18 9.56
N THR A 123 -5.99 31.95 10.37
CA THR A 123 -7.05 32.95 10.61
C THR A 123 -6.62 34.08 11.55
N LYS A 124 -5.43 33.99 12.18
CA LYS A 124 -4.89 35.01 13.09
C LYS A 124 -3.80 35.89 12.47
N THR A 125 -3.35 35.60 11.25
CA THR A 125 -2.20 36.28 10.63
C THR A 125 -2.52 37.53 9.82
N ASP A 126 -3.79 37.92 9.64
CA ASP A 126 -4.19 39.08 8.80
C ASP A 126 -4.54 40.37 9.58
N LEU A 127 -4.19 40.46 10.87
CA LEU A 127 -4.38 41.68 11.67
C LEU A 127 -3.15 42.00 12.52
N GLY A 128 -2.08 42.53 11.91
CA GLY A 128 -0.95 43.06 12.68
C GLY A 128 0.28 43.58 11.92
N SER A 129 0.29 44.89 11.60
CA SER A 129 1.48 45.73 11.30
C SER A 129 2.25 45.43 9.99
N GLN A 130 2.64 46.38 9.12
CA GLN A 130 2.91 47.84 9.20
C GLN A 130 2.60 48.49 7.82
N SER A 131 2.42 49.81 7.59
CA SER A 131 2.27 51.02 8.44
C SER A 131 1.65 52.19 7.60
N ALA A 132 1.99 53.46 7.89
CA ALA A 132 1.49 54.71 7.30
C ALA A 132 2.06 55.02 5.88
N GLU A 133 1.47 55.85 5.00
CA GLU A 133 1.04 57.24 5.21
C GLU A 133 -0.22 57.69 4.41
N ALA A 134 -1.04 58.52 5.07
CA ALA A 134 -1.87 59.62 4.53
C ALA A 134 -2.74 59.45 3.25
N SER A 135 -4.04 59.18 3.45
CA SER A 135 -5.11 59.98 2.81
C SER A 135 -6.41 60.01 3.61
N ARG A 136 -6.59 61.11 4.35
CA ARG A 136 -7.84 61.73 4.86
C ARG A 136 -9.07 60.84 5.05
N SER A 137 -9.43 60.62 6.31
CA SER A 137 -10.74 60.07 6.71
C SER A 137 -11.90 60.99 6.32
N GLU A 138 -12.80 60.51 5.47
CA GLU A 138 -14.21 60.91 5.46
C GLU A 138 -15.09 59.73 5.87
N ALA A 139 -15.06 59.40 7.16
CA ALA A 139 -16.08 58.56 7.76
C ALA A 139 -17.36 59.37 7.95
N SER A 140 -18.24 59.41 6.94
CA SER A 140 -19.67 59.73 7.05
C SER A 140 -20.36 59.64 5.68
N ARG A 141 -21.64 59.23 5.67
CA ARG A 141 -22.61 59.29 4.54
C ARG A 141 -22.55 58.18 3.47
N ILE A 142 -22.81 56.93 3.85
CA ILE A 142 -23.73 56.07 3.06
C ILE A 142 -24.75 55.48 4.04
N LEU A 143 -25.85 56.24 4.17
CA LEU A 143 -27.15 55.97 4.76
C LEU A 143 -27.40 54.57 5.36
N ASP A 144 -27.68 54.55 6.66
CA ASP A 144 -28.80 53.78 7.19
C ASP A 144 -30.09 54.20 6.45
N GLU A 145 -30.79 53.26 5.80
CA GLU A 145 -32.25 53.38 5.55
C GLU A 145 -32.89 52.00 5.24
N ASP A 146 -33.83 51.61 6.11
CA ASP A 146 -34.99 50.73 5.92
C ASP A 146 -34.89 49.27 5.41
N SER A 147 -34.69 48.36 6.38
CA SER A 147 -35.77 47.49 6.92
C SER A 147 -36.88 46.95 5.99
N TRP A 148 -36.73 45.73 5.45
CA TRP A 148 -37.87 44.93 4.92
C TRP A 148 -37.85 43.44 5.33
N SER A 149 -38.95 43.03 5.96
CA SER A 149 -39.44 41.67 6.26
C SER A 149 -38.62 40.75 7.17
N ASP A 150 -39.17 40.58 8.38
CA ASP A 150 -39.14 39.31 9.10
C ASP A 150 -39.70 38.17 8.23
N GLY A 151 -39.26 36.95 8.47
CA GLY A 151 -39.53 35.79 7.64
C GLY A 151 -38.53 34.67 7.90
N GLU A 152 -38.87 33.78 8.82
CA GLU A 152 -38.02 32.65 9.22
C GLU A 152 -37.64 31.72 8.05
N GLN A 153 -36.50 31.99 7.42
CA GLN A 153 -35.86 31.06 6.50
C GLN A 153 -34.88 30.17 7.27
N GLU A 154 -35.31 28.93 7.48
CA GLU A 154 -34.52 27.81 7.99
C GLU A 154 -33.09 27.82 7.40
N PRO A 155 -32.03 27.58 8.20
CA PRO A 155 -30.66 27.65 7.71
C PRO A 155 -30.45 26.64 6.58
N LEU A 156 -30.33 27.16 5.36
CA LEU A 156 -30.17 26.38 4.12
C LEU A 156 -28.98 25.42 4.25
N THR A 157 -29.29 24.15 4.47
CA THR A 157 -28.30 23.07 4.57
C THR A 157 -27.70 22.78 3.19
N VAL A 158 -26.43 22.39 3.17
CA VAL A 158 -25.63 22.16 1.95
C VAL A 158 -26.24 21.13 0.99
N ASP A 159 -27.13 20.26 1.49
CA ASP A 159 -27.91 19.31 0.70
C ASP A 159 -28.78 19.95 -0.40
N GLN A 160 -29.29 21.17 -0.20
CA GLN A 160 -30.32 21.74 -1.09
C GLN A 160 -29.80 22.35 -2.40
N THR A 161 -28.49 22.47 -2.60
CA THR A 161 -27.91 23.03 -3.84
C THR A 161 -27.56 21.96 -4.88
N TRP A 162 -27.48 20.68 -4.47
CA TRP A 162 -27.05 19.59 -5.36
C TRP A 162 -28.21 19.00 -6.16
N ARG A 163 -28.61 19.71 -7.22
CA ARG A 163 -29.32 19.09 -8.36
C ARG A 163 -28.32 18.21 -9.14
N GLY A 164 -28.16 16.98 -8.67
CA GLY A 164 -27.46 15.94 -9.42
C GLY A 164 -28.11 15.73 -10.79
N ASP A 165 -27.27 15.64 -11.81
CA ASP A 165 -27.67 15.33 -13.18
C ASP A 165 -28.06 13.84 -13.25
N PRO A 166 -29.31 13.48 -13.61
CA PRO A 166 -29.78 12.10 -13.56
C PRO A 166 -29.27 11.21 -14.70
N ASP A 167 -28.71 11.77 -15.77
CA ASP A 167 -28.40 11.04 -17.02
C ASP A 167 -26.91 10.66 -17.19
N SER A 168 -26.14 10.61 -16.10
CA SER A 168 -24.70 10.27 -16.14
C SER A 168 -24.45 8.75 -16.19
N GLU A 169 -24.90 8.11 -17.28
CA GLU A 169 -24.75 6.69 -17.63
C GLU A 169 -23.28 6.32 -18.02
N ALA A 170 -22.29 6.96 -17.38
CA ALA A 170 -20.88 6.77 -17.66
C ALA A 170 -20.31 5.56 -16.89
N ASP A 171 -20.63 4.36 -17.38
CA ASP A 171 -19.99 3.10 -16.97
C ASP A 171 -18.47 3.17 -17.23
N SER A 172 -17.72 3.59 -16.20
CA SER A 172 -16.27 3.70 -16.21
C SER A 172 -15.62 2.33 -16.02
N ILE A 173 -15.74 1.50 -17.06
CA ILE A 173 -15.42 0.06 -17.09
C ILE A 173 -13.91 -0.29 -17.04
N ASP A 174 -13.04 0.66 -16.70
CA ASP A 174 -11.61 0.42 -16.48
C ASP A 174 -11.06 1.31 -15.35
N SER A 175 -11.70 1.21 -14.18
CA SER A 175 -11.12 1.63 -12.90
C SER A 175 -11.15 0.47 -11.91
N ASP A 176 -10.76 -0.71 -12.40
CA ASP A 176 -10.30 -1.79 -11.51
C ASP A 176 -9.20 -1.20 -10.63
N GLN A 177 -9.46 -1.13 -9.32
CA GLN A 177 -8.57 -0.54 -8.32
C GLN A 177 -7.38 -1.48 -8.06
N GLU A 178 -6.56 -1.66 -9.09
CA GLU A 178 -5.51 -2.64 -9.19
C GLU A 178 -4.33 -2.18 -8.32
N ASP A 179 -4.22 -2.75 -7.11
CA ASP A 179 -3.31 -2.34 -6.02
C ASP A 179 -1.99 -1.70 -6.52
N PRO A 180 -1.72 -0.41 -6.22
CA PRO A 180 -0.51 0.27 -6.65
C PRO A 180 0.79 -0.45 -6.25
N LEU A 181 0.77 -1.29 -5.22
CA LEU A 181 1.92 -2.05 -4.72
C LEU A 181 1.97 -3.51 -5.21
N LYS A 182 1.04 -4.00 -6.03
CA LYS A 182 1.01 -5.39 -6.54
C LYS A 182 2.31 -5.86 -7.24
N HIS A 183 3.08 -4.90 -7.77
CA HIS A 183 4.35 -5.14 -8.46
C HIS A 183 5.58 -4.63 -7.66
N ALA A 184 5.39 -4.16 -6.43
CA ALA A 184 6.48 -3.63 -5.60
C ALA A 184 7.51 -4.72 -5.27
N GLY A 185 8.75 -4.54 -5.71
CA GLY A 185 9.83 -5.52 -5.54
C GLY A 185 9.73 -6.77 -6.43
N VAL A 186 8.75 -6.83 -7.34
CA VAL A 186 8.59 -7.94 -8.30
C VAL A 186 9.52 -7.79 -9.50
N TYR A 187 9.72 -6.55 -9.97
CA TYR A 187 10.57 -6.23 -11.11
C TYR A 187 11.79 -5.41 -10.69
N THR A 188 12.93 -5.70 -11.31
CA THR A 188 14.12 -4.85 -11.30
C THR A 188 13.92 -3.62 -12.18
N ALA A 189 14.75 -2.58 -11.97
CA ALA A 189 14.71 -1.36 -12.79
C ALA A 189 14.98 -1.64 -14.28
N GLU A 190 15.80 -2.66 -14.60
CA GLU A 190 16.11 -3.06 -15.96
C GLU A 190 14.91 -3.72 -16.65
N GLU A 191 14.21 -4.62 -15.97
CA GLU A 191 12.97 -5.24 -16.48
C GLU A 191 11.87 -4.20 -16.71
N VAL A 192 11.69 -3.25 -15.80
CA VAL A 192 10.74 -2.14 -15.98
C VAL A 192 11.09 -1.29 -17.21
N ALA A 193 12.38 -0.99 -17.43
CA ALA A 193 12.83 -0.25 -18.60
C ALA A 193 12.59 -1.00 -19.92
N LEU A 194 12.82 -2.33 -19.95
CA LEU A 194 12.53 -3.19 -21.10
C LEU A 194 11.03 -3.23 -21.41
N ILE A 195 10.18 -3.48 -20.39
CA ILE A 195 8.71 -3.49 -20.53
C ILE A 195 8.20 -2.14 -21.05
N MET A 196 8.71 -1.02 -20.52
CA MET A 196 8.32 0.32 -20.96
C MET A 196 8.73 0.57 -22.41
N ARG A 197 9.93 0.17 -22.81
CA ARG A 197 10.43 0.29 -24.19
C ARG A 197 9.55 -0.50 -25.17
N GLU A 198 9.20 -1.74 -24.85
CA GLU A 198 8.31 -2.56 -25.68
C GLU A 198 6.90 -1.98 -25.81
N LYS A 199 6.32 -1.50 -24.70
CA LYS A 199 5.02 -0.81 -24.70
C LYS A 199 5.03 0.42 -25.61
N LEU A 200 6.08 1.25 -25.55
CA LEU A 200 6.22 2.44 -26.40
C LEU A 200 6.38 2.08 -27.89
N ILE A 201 7.17 1.06 -28.23
CA ILE A 201 7.32 0.58 -29.62
C ILE A 201 6.00 0.06 -30.17
N ARG A 202 5.24 -0.70 -29.37
CA ARG A 202 3.92 -1.21 -29.74
C ARG A 202 2.92 -0.07 -29.95
N LEU A 203 2.90 0.92 -29.05
CA LEU A 203 2.04 2.10 -29.15
C LEU A 203 2.36 2.91 -30.42
N GLN A 204 3.64 3.17 -30.68
CA GLN A 204 4.09 3.86 -31.90
C GLN A 204 3.63 3.12 -33.17
N SER A 205 3.74 1.79 -33.19
CA SER A 205 3.31 0.97 -34.33
C SER A 205 1.80 1.08 -34.59
N LEU A 206 0.98 1.07 -33.52
CA LEU A 206 -0.47 1.25 -33.62
C LEU A 206 -0.85 2.64 -34.15
N TYR A 207 -0.19 3.71 -33.68
CA TYR A 207 -0.41 5.07 -34.19
C TYR A 207 -0.05 5.21 -35.67
N ILE A 208 1.08 4.61 -36.10
CA ILE A 208 1.49 4.60 -37.51
C ILE A 208 0.43 3.89 -38.38
N ASP A 209 -0.13 2.76 -37.93
CA ASP A 209 -1.14 2.03 -38.69
C ASP A 209 -2.51 2.73 -38.69
N GLN A 210 -2.88 3.46 -37.64
CA GLN A 210 -4.04 4.36 -37.68
C GLN A 210 -3.83 5.50 -38.69
N PHE A 211 -2.66 6.13 -38.69
CA PHE A 211 -2.33 7.22 -39.62
C PHE A 211 -2.34 6.75 -41.08
N LYS A 212 -1.75 5.59 -41.40
CA LYS A 212 -1.81 4.99 -42.75
C LYS A 212 -3.25 4.78 -43.24
N ARG A 213 -4.16 4.32 -42.36
CA ARG A 213 -5.58 4.14 -42.71
C ARG A 213 -6.26 5.46 -43.03
N LEU A 214 -5.95 6.51 -42.27
CA LEU A 214 -6.45 7.88 -42.53
C LEU A 214 -5.89 8.48 -43.82
N GLN A 215 -4.66 8.13 -44.21
CA GLN A 215 -4.01 8.62 -45.43
C GLN A 215 -4.54 7.97 -46.73
N HIS A 216 -5.39 6.95 -46.63
CA HIS A 216 -6.05 6.28 -47.76
C HIS A 216 -7.54 6.62 -47.89
N LEU A 217 -8.00 7.65 -47.18
CA LEU A 217 -9.30 8.32 -47.34
C LEU A 217 -9.12 9.66 -48.07
#